data_AF-A0A6A8LEG1-F1
#
_entry.id   AF-A0A6A8LEG1-F1
#
_cell.length_a   1.000
_cell.length_b   1.000
_cell.length_c   1.000
_cell.angle_alpha   90.00
_cell.angle_beta   90.00
_cell.angle_gamma   90.00
#
_symmetry.space_group_name_H-M   'P 1'
#
loop_
_entity.id
_entity.type
_entity.pdbx_description
1 polymer ?
#
loop_
_entity_poly.entity_id
_entity_poly.type
_entity_poly.pdbx_seq_one_letter_code
_entity_poly.pdbx_strand_id
1 'polypeptide(L)'
;MDQFSFVQDAVSKGNDLSSDLFAVYMDIASTFQNYETTFKYFYEKIKEDVEARNNSNGEHLLIEPIIIPSVSSALFTGIYGDFEYFLNLICNAYKTKHGYKIDLKDISGNGIERAVLYLTKVVQVRDLKNTPEWNKIRHWNRIRNIIVHNNRVIRNKEDKDSIIFLNLNINKKQNRVYLLIDDCKRFHGLILNFLRICI
;
A
#
# COMPACT_ATOMS: atom_id res chain seq x y z
N MET A 1 3.61 -13.33 4.83
CA MET A 1 3.20 -14.35 3.85
C MET A 1 4.46 -14.73 3.09
N ASP A 2 4.75 -16.01 2.90
CA ASP A 2 6.07 -16.41 2.39
C ASP A 2 6.27 -15.96 0.94
N GLN A 3 7.41 -15.32 0.67
CA GLN A 3 7.89 -14.88 -0.65
C GLN A 3 7.76 -16.01 -1.69
N PHE A 4 7.98 -17.26 -1.25
CA PHE A 4 7.80 -18.47 -2.05
C PHE A 4 6.37 -18.67 -2.58
N SER A 5 5.34 -18.40 -1.77
CA SER A 5 3.94 -18.58 -2.18
C SER A 5 3.52 -17.65 -3.32
N PHE A 6 4.12 -16.46 -3.35
CA PHE A 6 3.87 -15.49 -4.40
C PHE A 6 4.68 -15.90 -5.66
N VAL A 7 5.90 -16.47 -5.52
CA VAL A 7 6.77 -16.85 -6.66
C VAL A 7 6.16 -18.02 -7.41
N GLN A 8 5.61 -18.97 -6.66
CA GLN A 8 4.90 -20.12 -7.20
C GLN A 8 3.67 -19.69 -8.01
N ASP A 9 2.93 -18.65 -7.59
CA ASP A 9 1.80 -18.11 -8.34
C ASP A 9 2.25 -17.57 -9.71
N ALA A 10 3.34 -16.80 -9.76
CA ALA A 10 3.88 -16.24 -11.00
C ALA A 10 4.38 -17.31 -11.99
N VAL A 11 5.09 -18.33 -11.49
CA VAL A 11 5.55 -19.46 -12.31
C VAL A 11 4.37 -20.29 -12.83
N SER A 12 3.34 -20.51 -12.00
CA SER A 12 2.14 -21.26 -12.39
C SER A 12 1.32 -20.57 -13.49
N LYS A 13 1.40 -19.24 -13.60
CA LYS A 13 0.76 -18.42 -14.64
C LYS A 13 1.51 -18.41 -15.98
N GLY A 14 2.56 -19.23 -16.14
CA GLY A 14 3.28 -19.40 -17.41
C GLY A 14 4.19 -18.22 -17.77
N ASN A 15 4.56 -17.39 -16.79
CA ASN A 15 5.58 -16.37 -16.99
C ASN A 15 6.96 -17.03 -16.91
N ASP A 16 7.71 -17.00 -18.01
CA ASP A 16 9.08 -17.47 -18.03
C ASP A 16 9.95 -16.64 -17.06
N LEU A 17 10.93 -17.29 -16.43
CA LEU A 17 11.89 -16.71 -15.49
C LEU A 17 12.69 -15.55 -16.09
N SER A 18 12.75 -15.49 -17.43
CA SER A 18 13.42 -14.42 -18.18
C SER A 18 12.53 -13.20 -18.49
N SER A 19 11.23 -13.25 -18.19
CA SER A 19 10.30 -12.19 -18.58
C SER A 19 10.37 -10.95 -17.69
N ASP A 20 10.17 -9.76 -18.27
CA ASP A 20 10.05 -8.50 -17.53
C ASP A 20 9.05 -8.63 -16.37
N LEU A 21 7.96 -9.37 -16.57
CA LEU A 21 6.93 -9.59 -15.56
C LEU A 21 7.44 -10.40 -14.36
N PHE A 22 8.35 -11.36 -14.59
CA PHE A 22 9.02 -12.09 -13.51
C PHE A 22 9.96 -11.18 -12.71
N ALA A 23 10.69 -10.28 -13.38
CA ALA A 23 11.53 -9.30 -12.69
C ALA A 23 10.71 -8.36 -11.79
N VAL A 24 9.59 -7.84 -12.31
CA VAL A 24 8.64 -7.03 -11.54
C VAL A 24 8.11 -7.80 -10.33
N TYR A 25 7.76 -9.06 -10.56
CA TYR A 25 7.28 -9.95 -9.52
C TYR A 25 8.32 -10.12 -8.39
N MET A 26 9.60 -10.33 -8.72
CA MET A 26 10.68 -10.46 -7.73
C MET A 26 10.92 -9.18 -6.94
N ASP A 27 10.80 -8.02 -7.60
CA ASP A 27 10.95 -6.71 -6.97
C ASP A 27 9.85 -6.43 -5.94
N ILE A 28 8.59 -6.74 -6.30
CA ILE A 28 7.45 -6.68 -5.36
C ILE A 28 7.74 -7.59 -4.16
N ALA A 29 8.14 -8.83 -4.41
CA ALA A 29 8.33 -9.84 -3.36
C ALA A 29 9.44 -9.42 -2.37
N SER A 30 10.56 -8.91 -2.88
CA SER A 30 11.68 -8.39 -2.07
C SER A 30 11.26 -7.18 -1.23
N THR A 31 10.62 -6.20 -1.87
CA THR A 31 10.18 -4.96 -1.22
C THR A 31 9.16 -5.24 -0.12
N PHE A 32 8.24 -6.17 -0.35
CA PHE A 32 7.19 -6.50 0.62
C PHE A 32 7.76 -7.28 1.81
N GLN A 33 8.79 -8.11 1.58
CA GLN A 33 9.54 -8.76 2.67
C GLN A 33 10.23 -7.73 3.58
N ASN A 34 10.76 -6.63 3.02
CA ASN A 34 11.34 -5.54 3.79
C ASN A 34 10.28 -4.86 4.69
N TYR A 35 9.07 -4.65 4.16
CA TYR A 35 7.96 -4.13 4.96
C TYR A 35 7.51 -5.10 6.06
N GLU A 36 7.39 -6.39 5.77
CA GLU A 36 7.09 -7.40 6.80
C GLU A 36 8.12 -7.38 7.94
N THR A 37 9.40 -7.24 7.62
CA THR A 37 10.48 -7.15 8.60
C THR A 37 10.41 -5.84 9.41
N THR A 38 10.11 -4.73 8.73
CA THR A 38 9.92 -3.42 9.36
C THR A 38 8.75 -3.43 10.34
N PHE A 39 7.63 -4.05 9.99
CA PHE A 39 6.50 -4.21 10.91
C PHE A 39 6.88 -5.01 12.14
N LYS A 40 7.59 -6.15 11.98
CA LYS A 40 8.07 -6.97 13.10
C LYS A 40 8.93 -6.16 14.07
N TYR A 41 9.90 -5.41 13.54
CA TYR A 41 10.74 -4.52 14.34
C TYR A 41 9.91 -3.52 15.17
N PHE A 42 8.93 -2.86 14.55
CA PHE A 42 8.09 -1.91 15.30
C PHE A 42 7.23 -2.58 16.36
N TYR A 43 6.69 -3.78 16.11
CA TYR A 43 5.93 -4.51 17.13
C TYR A 43 6.80 -4.89 18.32
N GLU A 44 8.02 -5.36 18.08
CA GLU A 44 8.99 -5.66 19.15
C GLU A 44 9.31 -4.41 19.97
N LYS A 45 9.57 -3.28 19.31
CA LYS A 45 9.84 -2.01 20.01
C LYS A 45 8.66 -1.45 20.79
N ILE A 46 7.44 -1.58 20.27
CA ILE A 46 6.24 -1.21 21.02
C ILE A 46 6.10 -2.09 22.27
N LYS A 47 6.35 -3.39 22.15
CA LYS A 47 6.29 -4.32 23.28
C LYS A 47 7.34 -3.99 24.35
N GLU A 48 8.58 -3.73 23.95
CA GLU A 48 9.65 -3.29 24.86
C GLU A 48 9.28 -2.01 25.62
N ASP A 49 8.69 -1.01 24.94
CA ASP A 49 8.27 0.25 25.58
C ASP A 49 7.14 0.04 26.61
N VAL A 50 6.17 -0.83 26.30
CA VAL A 50 5.10 -1.20 27.23
C VAL A 50 5.65 -1.91 28.47
N GLU A 51 6.58 -2.85 28.28
CA GLU A 51 7.23 -3.56 29.40
C GLU A 51 8.06 -2.60 30.26
N ALA A 52 8.82 -1.69 29.66
CA ALA A 52 9.60 -0.69 30.37
C ALA A 52 8.72 0.26 31.20
N ARG A 53 7.56 0.68 30.67
CA ARG A 53 6.58 1.51 31.41
C ARG A 53 6.04 0.81 32.65
N ASN A 54 5.71 -0.47 32.54
CA ASN A 54 5.19 -1.22 33.69
C ASN A 54 6.24 -1.36 34.80
N ASN A 55 7.53 -1.25 34.46
CA ASN A 55 8.65 -1.44 35.37
C ASN A 55 9.33 -0.12 35.82
N SER A 56 8.91 1.04 35.31
CA SER A 56 9.50 2.34 35.63
C SER A 56 8.46 3.31 36.16
N ASN A 57 8.85 4.23 37.05
CA ASN A 57 7.97 5.23 37.68
C ASN A 57 7.47 6.34 36.72
N GLY A 58 7.36 6.06 35.42
CA GLY A 58 6.75 6.96 34.43
C GLY A 58 7.70 7.86 33.62
N GLU A 59 9.03 7.66 33.68
CA GLU A 59 10.00 8.49 32.94
C GLU A 59 10.32 8.01 31.50
N HIS A 60 9.61 7.01 30.98
CA HIS A 60 9.87 6.50 29.62
C HIS A 60 9.21 7.35 28.52
N LEU A 61 9.95 7.58 27.43
CA LEU A 61 9.55 8.38 26.27
C LEU A 61 8.18 7.93 25.71
N LEU A 62 7.34 8.89 25.30
CA LEU A 62 6.01 8.64 24.74
C LEU A 62 6.08 8.13 23.28
N ILE A 63 6.68 6.95 23.05
CA ILE A 63 6.83 6.35 21.71
C ILE A 63 5.46 6.19 21.03
N GLU A 64 4.48 5.64 21.74
CA GLU A 64 3.17 5.32 21.17
C GLU A 64 2.35 6.55 20.76
N PRO A 65 2.13 7.58 21.61
CA PRO A 65 1.30 8.71 21.19
C PRO A 65 2.06 9.77 20.37
N ILE A 66 3.40 9.78 20.33
CA ILE A 66 4.18 10.78 19.60
C ILE A 66 4.82 10.21 18.32
N ILE A 67 5.53 9.09 18.43
CA ILE A 67 6.37 8.56 17.34
C ILE A 67 5.53 7.72 16.38
N ILE A 68 4.68 6.82 16.88
CA ILE A 68 3.93 5.87 16.05
C ILE A 68 3.07 6.56 14.98
N PRO A 69 2.29 7.62 15.25
CA PRO A 69 1.52 8.30 14.21
C PRO A 69 2.38 8.85 13.07
N SER A 70 3.52 9.43 13.42
CA SER A 70 4.44 10.07 12.46
C SER A 70 5.14 9.02 11.60
N VAL A 71 5.70 7.99 12.23
CA VAL A 71 6.36 6.88 11.55
C VAL A 71 5.36 6.11 10.68
N SER A 72 4.16 5.83 11.18
CA SER A 72 3.12 5.13 10.42
C SER A 72 2.70 5.93 9.19
N SER A 73 2.57 7.26 9.30
CA SER A 73 2.25 8.12 8.15
C SER A 73 3.35 8.09 7.08
N ALA A 74 4.63 8.13 7.50
CA ALA A 74 5.77 8.03 6.60
C ALA A 74 5.85 6.65 5.93
N LEU A 75 5.71 5.59 6.71
CA LEU A 75 5.72 4.20 6.25
C LEU A 75 4.59 3.94 5.26
N PHE A 76 3.36 4.37 5.57
CA PHE A 76 2.23 4.28 4.65
C PHE A 76 2.48 5.02 3.33
N THR A 77 3.07 6.22 3.39
CA THR A 77 3.38 7.00 2.18
C THR A 77 4.43 6.29 1.31
N GLY A 78 5.44 5.67 1.93
CA GLY A 78 6.43 4.82 1.24
C GLY A 78 5.78 3.61 0.56
N ILE A 79 5.00 2.84 1.32
CA ILE A 79 4.27 1.66 0.81
C ILE A 79 3.36 2.06 -0.37
N TYR A 80 2.68 3.20 -0.27
CA TYR A 80 1.83 3.70 -1.36
C TYR A 80 2.63 4.11 -2.60
N GLY A 81 3.79 4.75 -2.41
CA GLY A 81 4.70 5.10 -3.51
C GLY A 81 5.18 3.86 -4.26
N ASP A 82 5.62 2.84 -3.53
CA ASP A 82 6.04 1.57 -4.11
C ASP A 82 4.89 0.86 -4.83
N PHE A 83 3.68 0.88 -4.24
CA PHE A 83 2.49 0.34 -4.90
C PHE A 83 2.23 1.00 -6.27
N GLU A 84 2.28 2.33 -6.34
CA GLU A 84 2.11 3.07 -7.60
C GLU A 84 3.22 2.75 -8.61
N TYR A 85 4.47 2.65 -8.13
CA TYR A 85 5.61 2.22 -8.94
C TYR A 85 5.41 0.81 -9.52
N PHE A 86 5.01 -0.16 -8.70
CA PHE A 86 4.78 -1.53 -9.13
C PHE A 86 3.64 -1.64 -10.15
N LEU A 87 2.55 -0.90 -9.98
CA LEU A 87 1.50 -0.86 -11.01
C LEU A 87 2.02 -0.35 -12.35
N ASN A 88 2.89 0.66 -12.35
CA ASN A 88 3.50 1.17 -13.58
C ASN A 88 4.45 0.14 -14.21
N LEU A 89 5.24 -0.56 -13.40
CA LEU A 89 6.11 -1.64 -13.86
C LEU A 89 5.31 -2.78 -14.50
N ILE A 90 4.20 -3.21 -13.89
CA ILE A 90 3.31 -4.23 -14.46
C ILE A 90 2.78 -3.77 -15.81
N CYS A 91 2.30 -2.53 -15.92
CA CYS A 91 1.83 -1.97 -17.20
C CYS A 91 2.91 -2.02 -18.29
N ASN A 92 4.13 -1.62 -17.94
CA ASN A 92 5.27 -1.63 -18.87
C ASN A 92 5.66 -3.05 -19.28
N ALA A 93 5.68 -4.00 -18.34
CA ALA A 93 5.98 -5.39 -18.63
C ALA A 93 4.95 -6.01 -19.59
N TYR A 94 3.65 -5.74 -19.42
CA TYR A 94 2.63 -6.17 -20.38
C TYR A 94 2.80 -5.50 -21.74
N LYS A 95 3.12 -4.21 -21.77
CA LYS A 95 3.38 -3.49 -23.02
C LYS A 95 4.51 -4.17 -23.81
N THR A 96 5.64 -4.45 -23.17
CA THR A 96 6.78 -5.14 -23.82
C THR A 96 6.38 -6.55 -24.26
N LYS A 97 5.79 -7.35 -23.35
CA LYS A 97 5.42 -8.75 -23.59
C LYS A 97 4.47 -8.91 -24.78
N HIS A 98 3.52 -8.00 -24.96
CA HIS A 98 2.49 -8.08 -26.01
C HIS A 98 2.70 -7.11 -27.18
N GLY A 99 3.77 -6.31 -27.16
CA GLY A 99 4.05 -5.32 -28.20
C GLY A 99 2.97 -4.24 -28.34
N TYR A 100 2.31 -3.86 -27.25
CA TYR A 100 1.27 -2.83 -27.30
C TYR A 100 1.85 -1.48 -27.74
N LYS A 101 1.18 -0.81 -28.67
CA LYS A 101 1.59 0.51 -29.18
C LYS A 101 1.22 1.67 -28.25
N ILE A 102 0.23 1.46 -27.39
CA ILE A 102 -0.24 2.48 -26.43
C ILE A 102 0.69 2.46 -25.22
N ASP A 103 1.30 3.61 -24.90
CA ASP A 103 2.08 3.80 -23.70
C ASP A 103 1.20 4.13 -22.49
N LEU A 104 1.68 3.83 -21.29
CA LEU A 104 0.99 4.22 -20.06
C LEU A 104 0.79 5.73 -19.95
N LYS A 105 1.75 6.53 -20.44
CA LYS A 105 1.66 8.00 -20.48
C LYS A 105 0.54 8.52 -21.40
N ASP A 106 0.09 7.71 -22.35
CA ASP A 106 -0.98 8.07 -23.28
C ASP A 106 -2.37 7.90 -22.64
N ILE A 107 -2.44 7.24 -21.48
CA ILE A 107 -3.68 7.05 -20.73
C ILE A 107 -3.96 8.27 -19.84
N SER A 108 -5.17 8.80 -19.97
CA SER A 108 -5.66 9.87 -19.10
C SER A 108 -5.78 9.43 -17.64
N GLY A 109 -5.43 10.32 -16.71
CA GLY A 109 -5.56 10.09 -15.27
C GLY A 109 -4.22 10.24 -14.54
N ASN A 110 -4.26 10.10 -13.21
CA ASN A 110 -3.10 10.31 -12.34
C ASN A 110 -2.88 9.12 -11.41
N GLY A 111 -1.61 8.82 -11.14
CA GLY A 111 -1.16 7.74 -10.27
C GLY A 111 -1.84 6.40 -10.55
N ILE A 112 -2.31 5.74 -9.49
CA ILE A 112 -2.87 4.39 -9.55
C ILE A 112 -4.09 4.26 -10.48
N GLU A 113 -4.89 5.31 -10.64
CA GLU A 113 -6.08 5.29 -11.51
C GLU A 113 -5.69 5.13 -12.98
N ARG A 114 -4.59 5.76 -13.41
CA ARG A 114 -4.06 5.66 -14.77
C ARG A 114 -3.56 4.25 -15.06
N ALA A 115 -2.80 3.66 -14.14
CA ALA A 115 -2.29 2.31 -14.29
C ALA A 115 -3.44 1.28 -14.33
N VAL A 116 -4.41 1.38 -13.43
CA VAL A 116 -5.59 0.49 -13.44
C VAL A 116 -6.43 0.65 -14.71
N LEU A 117 -6.54 1.88 -15.25
CA LEU A 117 -7.21 2.11 -16.53
C LEU A 117 -6.46 1.45 -17.69
N TYR A 118 -5.13 1.54 -17.72
CA TYR A 118 -4.28 0.84 -18.71
C TYR A 118 -4.49 -0.68 -18.64
N LEU A 119 -4.40 -1.26 -17.44
CA LEU A 119 -4.61 -2.69 -17.22
C LEU A 119 -6.00 -3.15 -17.66
N THR A 120 -7.03 -2.35 -17.40
CA THR A 120 -8.41 -2.69 -17.78
C THR A 120 -8.67 -2.56 -19.27
N LYS A 121 -8.12 -1.51 -19.93
CA LYS A 121 -8.50 -1.15 -21.31
C LYS A 121 -7.52 -1.64 -22.37
N VAL A 122 -6.23 -1.63 -22.07
CA VAL A 122 -5.17 -2.04 -23.00
C VAL A 122 -4.82 -3.51 -22.77
N VAL A 123 -4.52 -3.88 -21.52
CA VAL A 123 -4.15 -5.26 -21.17
C VAL A 123 -5.38 -6.18 -21.06
N GLN A 124 -6.56 -5.61 -20.87
CA GLN A 124 -7.85 -6.33 -20.73
C GLN A 124 -7.93 -7.24 -19.50
N VAL A 125 -7.27 -6.86 -18.40
CA VAL A 125 -7.46 -7.50 -17.09
C VAL A 125 -8.91 -7.25 -16.66
N ARG A 126 -9.70 -8.32 -16.58
CA ARG A 126 -11.15 -8.24 -16.33
C ARG A 126 -11.45 -7.87 -14.88
N ASP A 127 -12.54 -7.15 -14.69
CA ASP A 127 -13.16 -6.84 -13.39
C ASP A 127 -12.28 -6.16 -12.34
N LEU A 128 -11.10 -5.66 -12.71
CA LEU A 128 -10.16 -5.04 -11.78
C LEU A 128 -10.79 -3.91 -10.95
N LYS A 129 -11.61 -3.06 -11.60
CA LYS A 129 -12.34 -1.96 -10.94
C LYS A 129 -13.55 -2.39 -10.10
N ASN A 130 -14.01 -3.64 -10.26
CA ASN A 130 -15.14 -4.20 -9.53
C ASN A 130 -14.68 -5.00 -8.30
N THR A 131 -13.37 -5.19 -8.12
CA THR A 131 -12.81 -5.94 -7.00
C THR A 131 -13.04 -5.21 -5.66
N PRO A 132 -13.33 -5.94 -4.56
CA PRO A 132 -13.36 -5.37 -3.21
C PRO A 132 -12.05 -4.67 -2.84
N GLU A 133 -10.93 -5.21 -3.32
CA GLU A 133 -9.58 -4.66 -3.12
C GLU A 133 -9.48 -3.25 -3.70
N TRP A 134 -9.86 -3.09 -4.97
CA TRP A 134 -9.85 -1.79 -5.62
C TRP A 134 -10.73 -0.77 -4.90
N ASN A 135 -11.92 -1.18 -4.46
CA ASN A 135 -12.80 -0.28 -3.72
C ASN A 135 -12.13 0.24 -2.43
N LYS A 136 -11.49 -0.65 -1.67
CA LYS A 136 -10.72 -0.26 -0.47
C LYS A 136 -9.51 0.62 -0.83
N ILE A 137 -8.79 0.31 -1.90
CA ILE A 137 -7.63 1.09 -2.36
C ILE A 137 -8.02 2.52 -2.70
N ARG A 138 -9.20 2.77 -3.29
CA ARG A 138 -9.69 4.14 -3.54
C ARG A 138 -9.88 4.95 -2.26
N HIS A 139 -10.38 4.32 -1.19
CA HIS A 139 -10.45 4.98 0.11
C HIS A 139 -9.04 5.27 0.66
N TRP A 140 -8.09 4.32 0.53
CA TRP A 140 -6.70 4.54 0.93
C TRP A 140 -6.00 5.63 0.13
N ASN A 141 -6.26 5.76 -1.18
CA ASN A 141 -5.77 6.87 -2.00
C ASN A 141 -6.26 8.22 -1.44
N ARG A 142 -7.51 8.28 -0.96
CA ARG A 142 -8.01 9.47 -0.28
C ARG A 142 -7.27 9.74 1.03
N ILE A 143 -6.98 8.71 1.82
CA ILE A 143 -6.16 8.84 3.04
C ILE A 143 -4.74 9.35 2.71
N ARG A 144 -4.10 8.84 1.65
CA ARG A 144 -2.81 9.34 1.15
C ARG A 144 -2.87 10.82 0.82
N ASN A 145 -3.92 11.27 0.14
CA ASN A 145 -4.08 12.69 -0.16
C ASN A 145 -4.28 13.54 1.11
N ILE A 146 -5.00 13.03 2.11
CA ILE A 146 -5.17 13.71 3.40
C ILE A 146 -3.83 13.82 4.14
N ILE A 147 -3.04 12.74 4.18
CA ILE A 147 -1.75 12.71 4.87
C ILE A 147 -0.73 13.63 4.18
N VAL A 148 -0.56 13.50 2.87
CA VAL A 148 0.49 14.20 2.11
C VAL A 148 0.17 15.67 1.87
N HIS A 149 -1.08 16.01 1.54
CA HIS A 149 -1.42 17.37 1.08
C HIS A 149 -2.15 18.22 2.11
N ASN A 150 -2.79 17.60 3.12
CA ASN A 150 -3.65 18.33 4.06
C ASN A 150 -3.12 18.31 5.49
N ASN A 151 -1.87 17.92 5.71
CA ASN A 151 -1.29 17.76 7.05
C ASN A 151 -2.21 16.94 7.98
N ARG A 152 -2.80 15.88 7.43
CA ARG A 152 -3.74 14.95 8.08
C ARG A 152 -5.10 15.54 8.47
N VAL A 153 -5.42 16.78 8.07
CA VAL A 153 -6.68 17.45 8.42
C VAL A 153 -7.84 16.89 7.59
N ILE A 154 -8.93 16.53 8.26
CA ILE A 154 -10.18 16.06 7.63
C ILE A 154 -10.96 17.28 7.15
N ARG A 155 -11.19 17.41 5.83
CA ARG A 155 -11.75 18.65 5.26
C ARG A 155 -13.21 18.56 4.85
N ASN A 156 -13.68 17.37 4.49
CA ASN A 156 -15.03 17.18 3.95
C ASN A 156 -15.63 15.85 4.38
N LYS A 157 -16.89 15.64 3.99
CA LYS A 157 -17.64 14.43 4.33
C LYS A 157 -16.99 13.19 3.73
N GLU A 158 -16.50 13.25 2.51
CA GLU A 158 -15.92 12.10 1.82
C GLU A 158 -14.59 11.64 2.46
N ASP A 159 -13.81 12.57 3.02
CA ASP A 159 -12.64 12.25 3.85
C ASP A 159 -13.08 11.44 5.08
N LYS A 160 -14.12 11.92 5.79
CA LYS A 160 -14.68 11.27 6.98
C LYS A 160 -15.27 9.89 6.65
N ASP A 161 -16.00 9.77 5.55
CA ASP A 161 -16.59 8.52 5.09
C ASP A 161 -15.51 7.47 4.80
N SER A 162 -14.40 7.89 4.17
CA SER A 162 -13.25 7.00 3.90
C SER A 162 -12.56 6.54 5.19
N ILE A 163 -12.41 7.44 6.16
CA ILE A 163 -11.83 7.13 7.47
C ILE A 163 -12.69 6.13 8.25
N ILE A 164 -14.01 6.33 8.26
CA ILE A 164 -14.96 5.40 8.90
C ILE A 164 -14.94 4.05 8.20
N PHE A 165 -14.99 4.04 6.87
CA PHE A 165 -14.98 2.83 6.06
C PHE A 165 -13.72 1.98 6.32
N LEU A 166 -12.57 2.63 6.45
CA LEU A 166 -11.29 1.97 6.74
C LEU A 166 -11.06 1.72 8.24
N ASN A 167 -11.97 2.17 9.10
CA ASN A 167 -11.86 2.12 10.55
C ASN A 167 -10.49 2.66 11.03
N LEU A 168 -10.20 3.92 10.66
CA LEU A 168 -8.98 4.63 11.06
C LEU A 168 -9.24 5.59 12.22
N ASN A 169 -8.17 5.89 12.96
CA ASN A 169 -8.27 6.72 14.14
C ASN A 169 -8.33 8.22 13.83
N ILE A 170 -9.10 8.96 14.64
CA ILE A 170 -9.26 10.41 14.51
C ILE A 170 -8.95 11.09 15.85
N ASN A 171 -8.06 12.07 15.81
CA ASN A 171 -7.93 13.05 16.88
C ASN A 171 -9.09 14.05 16.76
N LYS A 172 -10.12 13.88 17.59
CA LYS A 172 -11.34 14.70 17.55
C LYS A 172 -11.09 16.19 17.84
N LYS A 173 -10.11 16.51 18.71
CA LYS A 173 -9.80 17.90 19.08
C LYS A 173 -9.19 18.67 17.92
N GLN A 174 -8.30 18.02 17.15
CA GLN A 174 -7.60 18.64 16.02
C GLN A 174 -8.23 18.33 14.66
N ASN A 175 -9.29 17.50 14.63
CA ASN A 175 -9.93 16.99 13.43
C ASN A 175 -8.93 16.40 12.43
N ARG A 176 -8.04 15.52 12.93
CA ARG A 176 -6.96 14.90 12.14
C ARG A 176 -7.05 13.39 12.18
N VAL A 177 -6.81 12.74 11.04
CA VAL A 177 -6.59 11.29 10.98
C VAL A 177 -5.16 10.96 11.42
N TYR A 178 -4.98 9.81 12.07
CA TYR A 178 -3.65 9.25 12.28
C TYR A 178 -3.66 7.75 12.04
N LEU A 179 -2.51 7.25 11.60
CA LEU A 179 -2.31 5.84 11.31
C LEU A 179 -1.51 5.18 12.43
N LEU A 180 -1.79 3.91 12.66
CA LEU A 180 -0.99 3.00 13.45
C LEU A 180 -0.19 2.06 12.53
N ILE A 181 0.74 1.31 13.11
CA ILE A 181 1.51 0.29 12.37
C ILE A 181 0.56 -0.76 11.77
N ASP A 182 -0.48 -1.13 12.50
CA ASP A 182 -1.51 -2.06 12.01
C ASP A 182 -2.24 -1.54 10.77
N ASP A 183 -2.47 -0.24 10.68
CA ASP A 183 -3.08 0.39 9.50
C ASP A 183 -2.20 0.21 8.26
N CYS A 184 -0.89 0.41 8.42
CA CYS A 184 0.10 0.20 7.38
C CYS A 184 0.17 -1.26 6.95
N LYS A 185 0.14 -2.19 7.91
CA LYS A 185 0.14 -3.64 7.64
C LYS A 185 -1.13 -4.09 6.91
N ARG A 186 -2.30 -3.55 7.29
CA ARG A 186 -3.57 -3.79 6.59
C ARG A 186 -3.51 -3.29 5.15
N PHE A 187 -2.98 -2.09 4.91
CA PHE A 187 -2.80 -1.56 3.57
C PHE A 187 -1.80 -2.40 2.74
N HIS A 188 -0.67 -2.79 3.33
CA HIS A 188 0.33 -3.66 2.70
C HIS A 188 -0.27 -4.99 2.23
N GLY A 189 -1.03 -5.69 3.09
CA GLY A 189 -1.70 -6.92 2.71
C GLY A 189 -2.75 -6.73 1.60
N LEU A 190 -3.48 -5.61 1.64
CA LEU A 190 -4.46 -5.24 0.63
C LEU A 190 -3.82 -5.04 -0.75
N ILE A 191 -2.74 -4.27 -0.84
CA ILE A 191 -2.07 -4.02 -2.12
C ILE A 191 -1.40 -5.27 -2.68
N LEU A 192 -0.91 -6.18 -1.82
CA LEU A 192 -0.34 -7.45 -2.27
C LEU A 192 -1.39 -8.30 -2.98
N ASN A 193 -2.59 -8.40 -2.38
CA ASN A 193 -3.71 -9.11 -2.97
C ASN A 193 -4.16 -8.44 -4.28
N PHE A 194 -4.19 -7.12 -4.34
CA PHE A 194 -4.55 -6.42 -5.58
C PHE A 194 -3.51 -6.63 -6.69
N LEU A 195 -2.21 -6.52 -6.37
CA LEU A 195 -1.15 -6.75 -7.34
C LEU A 195 -1.22 -8.16 -7.92
N ARG A 196 -1.56 -9.18 -7.13
CA ARG A 196 -1.81 -10.57 -7.61
C ARG A 196 -2.90 -10.69 -8.67
N ILE A 197 -3.89 -9.81 -8.64
CA ILE A 197 -4.98 -9.77 -9.63
C ILE A 197 -4.49 -9.11 -10.92
N CYS A 198 -3.51 -8.21 -10.81
CA CYS A 198 -2.95 -7.48 -11.95
C CYS A 198 -1.96 -8.31 -12.80
N ILE A 199 -1.38 -9.39 -12.27
CA ILE A 199 -0.39 -10.26 -12.92
C ILE A 199 -0.93 -11.67 -13.14
#